data_AF-R9IJJ5-F1
#
_entry.id   AF-R9IJJ5-F1
#
_cell.length_a   1.000
_cell.length_b   1.000
_cell.length_c   1.000
_cell.angle_alpha   90.00
_cell.angle_beta   90.00
_cell.angle_gamma   90.00
#
_symmetry.space_group_name_H-M   'P 1'
#
loop_
_entity.id
_entity.type
_entity.pdbx_description
1 polymer ?
#
loop_
_entity_poly.entity_id
_entity_poly.type
_entity_poly.pdbx_seq_one_letter_code
_entity_poly.pdbx_strand_id
1 'polypeptide(L)'
;MERKLKILKAVLLLRRVNRYQSKEEQIAEAEKHYTDKQLDEWIEMLKHPENEPEFDREPEYINEEIQHSSCTERDYSPSNPWDAPGMSIRDFI
;
A
#
# COMPACT_ATOMS: atom_id res chain seq x y z
N MET A 1 8.17 21.91 7.71
CA MET A 1 8.20 20.73 6.80
C MET A 1 7.80 21.22 5.42
N GLU A 2 8.53 20.84 4.37
CA GLU A 2 8.18 21.19 2.98
C GLU A 2 6.80 20.63 2.61
N ARG A 3 5.99 21.35 1.81
CA ARG A 3 4.60 20.97 1.48
C ARG A 3 4.51 19.55 0.91
N LYS A 4 5.42 19.17 0.01
CA LYS A 4 5.50 17.82 -0.56
C LYS A 4 5.69 16.75 0.51
N LEU A 5 6.53 17.01 1.51
CA LEU A 5 6.75 16.10 2.63
C LEU A 5 5.51 16.01 3.54
N LYS A 6 4.77 17.11 3.74
CA LYS A 6 3.50 17.08 4.48
C LYS A 6 2.47 16.20 3.79
N ILE A 7 2.28 16.40 2.48
CA ILE A 7 1.35 15.60 1.69
C ILE A 7 1.73 14.12 1.73
N LEU A 8 3.00 13.81 1.50
CA LEU A 8 3.49 12.43 1.58
C LEU A 8 3.23 11.83 2.97
N LYS A 9 3.48 12.59 4.05
CA LYS A 9 3.22 12.13 5.41
C LYS A 9 1.73 11.87 5.67
N ALA A 10 0.86 12.79 5.26
CA ALA A 10 -0.59 12.64 5.39
C ALA A 10 -1.10 11.40 4.63
N VAL A 11 -0.67 11.23 3.38
CA VAL A 11 -1.06 10.08 2.54
C VAL A 11 -0.55 8.76 3.14
N LEU A 12 0.70 8.71 3.64
CA LEU A 12 1.23 7.51 4.28
C LEU A 12 0.49 7.14 5.58
N LEU A 13 0.04 8.14 6.34
CA LEU A 13 -0.80 7.92 7.52
C LEU A 13 -2.20 7.44 7.12
N LEU A 14 -2.83 8.07 6.13
CA LEU A 14 -4.13 7.68 5.60
C LEU A 14 -4.14 6.25 5.08
N ARG A 15 -3.06 5.81 4.41
CA ARG A 15 -2.94 4.45 3.87
C ARG A 15 -2.94 3.33 4.90
N ARG A 16 -2.76 3.67 6.19
CA ARG A 16 -2.96 2.71 7.28
C ARG A 16 -4.42 2.29 7.42
N VAL A 17 -5.34 3.22 7.14
CA VAL A 17 -6.79 3.04 7.31
C VAL A 17 -7.55 2.95 5.99
N ASN A 18 -7.08 3.60 4.91
CA ASN A 18 -7.75 3.64 3.62
C ASN A 18 -6.80 3.20 2.48
N ARG A 19 -7.06 2.02 1.92
CA ARG A 19 -6.27 1.40 0.84
C ARG A 19 -7.00 1.34 -0.51
N TYR A 20 -8.13 2.03 -0.66
CA TYR A 20 -8.98 1.91 -1.84
C TYR A 20 -8.42 2.62 -3.09
N GLN A 21 -7.58 3.64 -2.92
CA GLN A 21 -6.96 4.40 -4.02
C GLN A 21 -5.45 4.19 -4.09
N SER A 22 -4.88 4.46 -5.26
CA SER A 22 -3.43 4.48 -5.45
C SER A 22 -2.77 5.62 -4.66
N LYS A 23 -1.48 5.48 -4.34
CA LYS A 23 -0.75 6.51 -3.59
C LYS A 23 -0.66 7.81 -4.41
N GLU A 24 -0.44 7.66 -5.70
CA GLU A 24 -0.24 8.75 -6.65
C GLU A 24 -1.52 9.56 -6.82
N GLU A 25 -2.68 8.89 -6.88
CA GLU A 25 -3.98 9.53 -6.91
C GLU A 25 -4.29 10.28 -5.61
N GLN A 26 -4.02 9.68 -4.45
CA GLN A 26 -4.17 10.34 -3.15
C GLN A 26 -3.26 11.57 -3.01
N ILE A 27 -2.05 11.53 -3.55
CA ILE A 27 -1.14 12.69 -3.57
C ILE A 27 -1.71 13.78 -4.48
N ALA A 28 -2.17 13.43 -5.69
CA ALA A 28 -2.73 14.40 -6.63
C ALA A 28 -4.00 15.07 -6.08
N GLU A 29 -4.87 14.29 -5.44
CA GLU A 29 -6.06 14.80 -4.78
C GLU A 29 -5.69 15.74 -3.62
N ALA A 30 -4.69 15.35 -2.82
CA ALA A 30 -4.26 16.18 -1.71
C ALA A 30 -3.58 17.49 -2.13
N GLU A 31 -2.84 17.48 -3.24
CA GLU A 31 -2.26 18.69 -3.83
C GLU A 31 -3.34 19.68 -4.28
N LYS A 32 -4.43 19.16 -4.86
CA LYS A 32 -5.51 19.95 -5.46
C LYS A 32 -6.52 20.46 -4.46
N HIS A 33 -6.86 19.65 -3.45
CA HIS A 33 -8.03 19.90 -2.59
C HIS A 33 -7.68 20.35 -1.18
N TYR A 34 -6.45 20.14 -0.69
CA TYR A 34 -6.09 20.46 0.70
C TYR A 34 -5.09 21.60 0.84
N THR A 35 -5.40 22.48 1.79
CA THR A 35 -4.50 23.54 2.26
C THR A 35 -3.49 23.00 3.27
N ASP A 36 -2.38 23.73 3.47
CA ASP A 36 -1.35 23.33 4.45
C ASP A 36 -1.91 23.16 5.87
N LYS A 37 -2.92 23.96 6.26
CA LYS A 37 -3.58 23.86 7.57
C LYS A 37 -4.37 22.56 7.71
N GLN A 38 -5.19 22.25 6.70
CA GLN A 38 -5.95 21.00 6.68
C GLN A 38 -5.04 19.78 6.68
N LEU A 39 -3.91 19.83 5.97
CA LEU A 39 -2.92 18.75 5.99
C LEU A 39 -2.32 18.56 7.39
N ASP A 40 -2.04 19.64 8.13
CA ASP A 40 -1.51 19.56 9.49
C ASP A 40 -2.54 18.96 10.46
N GLU A 41 -3.80 19.40 10.40
CA GLU A 41 -4.92 18.83 11.17
C GLU A 41 -5.10 17.33 10.88
N TRP A 42 -5.05 16.96 9.60
CA TRP A 42 -5.19 15.56 9.18
C TRP A 42 -4.04 14.70 9.69
N ILE A 43 -2.80 15.21 9.66
CA ILE A 43 -1.63 14.52 10.22
C ILE A 43 -1.76 14.36 11.75
N GLU A 44 -2.32 15.33 12.45
CA GLU A 44 -2.50 15.26 13.91
C GLU A 44 -3.54 14.20 14.29
N MET A 45 -4.70 14.19 13.63
CA MET A 45 -5.74 13.18 13.84
C MET A 45 -5.22 11.76 13.55
N LEU A 46 -4.54 11.57 12.41
CA LEU A 46 -4.08 10.24 11.99
C LEU A 46 -2.84 9.74 12.76
N LYS A 47 -2.18 10.58 13.57
CA LYS A 47 -1.07 10.17 14.44
C LYS A 47 -1.53 9.44 15.69
N HIS A 48 -2.75 9.69 16.15
CA HIS A 48 -3.30 9.16 17.39
C HIS A 48 -4.50 8.24 17.09
N PRO A 49 -4.28 7.03 16.55
CA PRO A 49 -5.37 6.09 16.24
C PRO A 49 -6.14 5.63 17.48
N GLU A 50 -5.66 5.97 18.68
CA GLU A 50 -6.16 5.50 19.98
C GLU A 50 -7.21 6.44 20.59
N ASN A 51 -7.51 7.58 19.93
CA ASN A 51 -8.38 8.64 20.47
C ASN A 51 -9.75 8.77 19.75
N GLU A 52 -10.13 7.84 18.88
CA GLU A 52 -11.51 7.80 18.38
C GLU A 52 -12.38 6.84 19.23
N PRO A 53 -13.61 7.24 19.62
CA PRO A 53 -14.59 6.30 20.12
C PRO A 53 -14.85 5.25 19.03
N GLU A 54 -14.86 3.98 19.41
CA GLU A 54 -15.20 2.82 18.56
C GLU A 54 -16.32 3.17 17.57
N PHE A 55 -15.96 3.53 16.33
CA PHE A 55 -16.93 3.61 15.26
C PHE A 55 -17.10 2.18 14.76
N ASP A 56 -18.02 1.46 15.40
CA ASP A 56 -18.56 0.18 14.97
C ASP A 56 -19.02 0.27 13.50
N ARG A 57 -18.09 0.03 12.58
CA ARG A 57 -18.39 -0.48 11.25
C ARG A 57 -17.38 -1.56 10.96
N GLU A 58 -17.71 -2.76 11.42
CA GLU A 58 -17.32 -4.01 10.79
C GLU A 58 -17.44 -3.84 9.26
N PRO A 59 -16.35 -3.86 8.47
CA PRO A 59 -16.48 -4.21 7.08
C PRO A 59 -16.76 -5.71 7.05
N GLU A 60 -18.02 -6.06 6.79
CA GLU A 60 -18.42 -7.43 6.46
C GLU A 60 -17.41 -8.02 5.47
N TYR A 61 -16.73 -9.07 5.93
CA TYR A 61 -15.78 -9.86 5.18
C TYR A 61 -16.42 -10.35 3.88
N ILE A 62 -16.09 -9.74 2.74
CA ILE A 62 -16.16 -10.43 1.45
C ILE A 62 -14.81 -11.08 1.23
N ASN A 63 -14.73 -12.28 1.79
CA ASN A 63 -13.72 -13.27 1.56
C ASN A 63 -13.89 -13.80 0.12
N GLU A 64 -13.49 -13.04 -0.88
CA GLU A 64 -13.22 -13.60 -2.20
C GLU A 64 -11.72 -13.74 -2.33
N GLU A 65 -11.27 -14.99 -2.23
CA GLU A 65 -10.03 -15.48 -2.78
C GLU A 65 -9.71 -14.73 -4.08
N ILE A 66 -8.82 -13.74 -4.00
CA ILE A 66 -7.97 -13.44 -5.15
C ILE A 66 -7.02 -14.64 -5.18
N GLN A 67 -7.48 -15.74 -5.77
CA GLN A 67 -6.60 -16.69 -6.42
C GLN A 67 -5.84 -15.87 -7.46
N HIS A 68 -4.71 -15.31 -7.04
CA HIS A 68 -3.66 -14.98 -7.98
C HIS A 68 -3.32 -16.30 -8.64
N SER A 69 -3.91 -16.56 -9.81
CA SER A 69 -3.36 -17.52 -10.75
C SER A 69 -1.97 -16.99 -11.09
N SER A 70 -0.98 -17.48 -10.34
CA SER A 70 0.43 -17.20 -10.56
C SER A 70 0.73 -17.62 -11.99
N CYS A 71 0.89 -16.62 -12.85
CA CYS A 71 1.25 -16.82 -14.24
C CYS A 71 2.76 -17.08 -14.31
N THR A 72 3.21 -18.19 -13.72
CA THR A 72 4.50 -18.83 -14.02
C THR A 72 4.33 -20.33 -13.84
N GLU A 73 4.08 -21.01 -14.95
CA GLU A 73 4.12 -22.47 -15.03
C GLU A 73 5.58 -22.91 -14.89
N ARG A 74 6.05 -22.93 -13.64
CA ARG A 74 7.28 -23.52 -13.04
C ARG A 74 7.67 -22.69 -11.83
N ASP A 75 7.29 -23.18 -10.65
CA ASP A 75 7.60 -22.60 -9.36
C ASP A 75 9.12 -22.53 -9.13
N TYR A 76 9.74 -21.43 -9.57
CA TYR A 76 11.07 -21.06 -9.10
C TYR A 76 11.02 -20.95 -7.58
N SER A 77 11.70 -21.86 -6.91
CA SER A 77 11.83 -21.87 -5.45
C SER A 77 13.32 -21.93 -5.09
N PRO A 78 13.71 -21.55 -3.87
CA PRO A 78 15.09 -21.74 -3.39
C PRO A 78 15.58 -23.19 -3.51
N SER A 79 14.66 -24.15 -3.60
CA SER A 79 14.93 -25.58 -3.78
C SER A 79 15.19 -25.97 -5.25
N ASN A 80 14.79 -25.15 -6.23
CA ASN A 80 14.96 -25.42 -7.66
C ASN A 80 15.42 -24.15 -8.43
N PRO A 81 16.65 -23.67 -8.20
CA PRO A 81 17.12 -22.41 -8.74
C PRO A 81 17.30 -22.41 -10.27
N TRP A 82 17.36 -23.59 -10.91
CA TRP A 82 17.55 -23.75 -12.36
C TRP A 82 16.24 -23.72 -13.17
N ASP A 83 15.08 -23.66 -12.52
CA ASP A 83 13.78 -23.48 -13.20
C ASP A 83 13.51 -22.02 -13.57
N ALA A 84 14.44 -21.11 -13.24
CA ALA A 84 14.40 -19.74 -13.71
C ALA A 84 14.50 -19.69 -15.24
N PRO A 85 13.58 -18.98 -15.94
CA PRO A 85 13.61 -18.90 -17.39
C PRO A 85 14.94 -18.31 -17.88
N GLY A 86 15.64 -19.04 -18.73
CA GLY A 86 16.92 -18.63 -19.32
C GLY A 86 18.17 -19.13 -18.61
N MET A 87 18.04 -19.92 -17.53
CA MET A 87 19.19 -20.59 -16.90
C MET A 87 19.33 -22.02 -17.41
N SER A 88 20.53 -22.41 -17.83
CA SER A 88 20.86 -23.80 -18.21
C SER A 88 21.78 -24.42 -17.17
N ILE A 89 21.64 -25.74 -16.92
CA ILE A 89 22.58 -26.49 -16.08
C ILE A 89 24.03 -26.35 -16.60
N ARG A 90 24.18 -26.13 -17.91
CA ARG A 90 25.48 -25.95 -18.56
C ARG A 90 26.22 -24.67 -18.15
N ASP A 91 25.54 -23.71 -17.56
CA ASP A 91 26.16 -22.46 -17.07
C ASP A 91 26.97 -22.69 -15.77
N PHE A 92 26.88 -23.89 -15.17
CA PHE A 92 27.44 -24.22 -13.86
C PHE A 92 28.44 -25.41 -13.86
N ILE A 93 28.77 -25.96 -15.03
CA ILE A 93 29.73 -27.09 -15.21
C ILE A 93 30.90 -26.70 -16.11
#